data_AF-A0A2W1TVF5-F1
#
_entry.id   AF-A0A2W1TVF5-F1
#
_cell.length_a   1.000
_cell.length_b   1.000
_cell.length_c   1.000
_cell.angle_alpha   90.00
_cell.angle_beta   90.00
_cell.angle_gamma   90.00
#
_symmetry.space_group_name_H-M   'P 1'
#
loop_
_entity.id
_entity.type
_entity.pdbx_description
1 polymer ?
#
loop_
_entity_poly.entity_id
_entity_poly.type
_entity_poly.pdbx_seq_one_letter_code
_entity_poly.pdbx_strand_id
1 'polypeptide(L)'
;MVVLAVAVLLAVVVRPGRLVLFLLAPLVLLVLLVAVYSLAAEIALPTSYAAWMPFIVMLAAVGLGQLSRLLPRWLTSSVAVVLVVVALAGSIPTARTIGEVRATGVAQLLPLLRHEGIRDGQVFFGAITPSDHDQYVGDRGVRDVVDAPFVAIVVGRDRRFPLPPEVQELLTSERSSFERVRLDRIVAWIPDGEILRTSDGRLTVRR
;
A
#
# COMPACT_ATOMS: atom_id res chain seq x y z
N MET A 1 12.64 -8.04 -12.73
CA MET A 1 12.82 -6.71 -13.35
C MET A 1 13.55 -6.76 -14.69
N VAL A 2 14.70 -7.43 -14.80
CA VAL A 2 15.48 -7.50 -16.06
C VAL A 2 14.64 -8.00 -17.25
N VAL A 3 13.85 -9.07 -17.06
CA VAL A 3 12.98 -9.60 -18.13
C VAL A 3 11.95 -8.58 -18.62
N LEU A 4 11.32 -7.84 -17.70
CA LEU A 4 10.37 -6.76 -18.05
C LEU A 4 11.08 -5.64 -18.82
N ALA A 5 12.26 -5.22 -18.37
CA ALA A 5 13.04 -4.19 -19.06
C ALA A 5 13.43 -4.60 -20.48
N VAL A 6 13.90 -5.84 -20.67
CA VAL A 6 14.23 -6.40 -21.98
C VAL A 6 12.99 -6.50 -22.87
N ALA A 7 11.85 -6.92 -22.32
CA ALA A 7 10.59 -7.00 -23.06
C ALA A 7 10.07 -5.63 -23.50
N VAL A 8 10.17 -4.60 -22.63
CA VAL A 8 9.83 -3.22 -22.99
C VAL A 8 10.78 -2.69 -24.08
N LEU A 9 12.08 -2.94 -23.97
CA LEU A 9 13.07 -2.59 -25.00
C LEU A 9 12.72 -3.24 -26.35
N LEU A 10 12.36 -4.53 -26.35
CA LEU A 10 11.91 -5.23 -27.55
C LEU A 10 10.67 -4.57 -28.18
N ALA A 11 9.70 -4.13 -27.36
CA ALA A 11 8.51 -3.44 -27.85
C ALA A 11 8.84 -2.12 -28.57
N VAL A 12 9.87 -1.41 -28.12
CA VAL A 12 10.30 -0.12 -28.69
C VAL A 12 11.17 -0.32 -29.93
N VAL A 13 12.09 -1.29 -29.91
CA VAL A 13 13.14 -1.43 -30.92
C VAL A 13 12.69 -2.25 -32.13
N VAL A 14 11.89 -3.31 -31.94
CA VAL A 14 11.61 -4.29 -33.02
C VAL A 14 10.61 -3.76 -34.05
N ARG A 15 9.53 -3.09 -33.61
CA ARG A 15 8.61 -2.36 -34.48
C ARG A 15 7.69 -1.46 -33.64
N PRO A 16 8.01 -0.17 -33.46
CA PRO A 16 7.15 0.73 -32.70
C PRO A 16 5.86 0.99 -33.49
N GLY A 17 4.80 0.24 -33.17
CA GLY A 17 3.46 0.48 -33.67
C GLY A 17 2.79 1.63 -32.92
N ARG A 18 1.65 2.14 -33.45
CA ARG A 18 0.82 3.15 -32.77
C ARG A 18 0.46 2.77 -31.32
N LEU A 19 0.32 1.47 -31.05
CA LEU A 19 0.04 0.93 -29.72
C LEU A 19 1.19 1.17 -28.72
N VAL A 20 2.44 1.09 -29.18
CA VAL A 20 3.62 1.36 -28.34
C VAL A 20 3.64 2.83 -27.98
N LEU A 21 3.44 3.73 -28.96
CA LEU A 21 3.34 5.17 -28.73
C LEU A 21 2.19 5.53 -27.77
N PHE A 22 1.03 4.91 -27.93
CA PHE A 22 -0.13 5.12 -27.07
C PHE A 22 0.10 4.64 -25.63
N LEU A 23 0.93 3.62 -25.40
CA LEU A 23 1.30 3.14 -24.07
C LEU A 23 2.49 3.92 -23.47
N LEU A 24 3.44 4.35 -24.29
CA LEU A 24 4.65 5.06 -23.85
C LEU A 24 4.34 6.50 -23.44
N ALA A 25 3.46 7.19 -24.17
CA ALA A 25 3.07 8.57 -23.87
C ALA A 25 2.49 8.75 -22.44
N PRO A 26 1.47 7.99 -22.00
CA PRO A 26 0.95 8.09 -20.63
C PRO A 26 1.97 7.59 -19.60
N LEU A 27 2.77 6.57 -19.92
CA LEU A 27 3.81 6.08 -19.01
C LEU A 27 4.87 7.16 -18.73
N VAL A 28 5.39 7.83 -19.77
CA VAL A 28 6.37 8.92 -19.63
C VAL A 28 5.77 10.09 -18.87
N LEU A 29 4.53 10.47 -19.18
CA LEU A 29 3.84 11.54 -18.45
C LEU A 29 3.69 11.19 -16.96
N LEU A 30 3.34 9.94 -16.64
CA LEU A 30 3.16 9.48 -15.26
C LEU A 30 4.49 9.39 -14.50
N VAL A 31 5.55 8.91 -15.15
CA VAL A 31 6.92 8.91 -14.58
C VAL A 31 7.40 10.34 -14.33
N LEU A 32 7.15 11.26 -15.27
CA LEU A 32 7.48 12.67 -15.11
C LEU A 32 6.71 13.29 -13.93
N LEU A 33 5.40 13.02 -13.84
CA LEU A 33 4.56 13.47 -12.74
C LEU A 33 5.09 12.96 -11.39
N VAL A 34 5.40 11.66 -11.29
CA VAL A 34 5.96 11.05 -10.08
C VAL A 34 7.33 11.65 -9.75
N ALA A 35 8.19 11.88 -10.74
CA ALA A 35 9.49 12.50 -10.52
C ALA A 35 9.33 13.93 -9.98
N VAL A 36 8.47 14.75 -10.59
CA VAL A 36 8.15 16.10 -10.11
C VAL A 36 7.60 16.07 -8.69
N TYR A 37 6.62 15.21 -8.40
CA TYR A 37 6.07 15.08 -7.05
C TYR A 37 7.10 14.57 -6.03
N SER A 38 7.95 13.62 -6.40
CA SER A 38 8.97 13.09 -5.49
C SER A 38 10.06 14.12 -5.18
N LEU A 39 10.46 14.91 -6.19
CA LEU A 39 11.47 15.96 -6.06
C LEU A 39 10.92 17.21 -5.36
N ALA A 40 9.66 17.57 -5.59
CA ALA A 40 9.06 18.80 -5.06
C ALA A 40 8.35 18.60 -3.70
N ALA A 41 7.80 17.41 -3.43
CA ALA A 41 6.95 17.17 -2.27
C ALA A 41 7.56 16.25 -1.20
N GLU A 42 8.72 15.60 -1.44
CA GLU A 42 9.37 14.65 -0.50
C GLU A 42 8.47 13.50 0.00
N ILE A 43 7.28 13.34 -0.58
CA ILE A 43 6.32 12.29 -0.26
C ILE A 43 6.51 11.19 -1.31
N ALA A 44 7.40 10.25 -1.03
CA ALA A 44 7.50 9.02 -1.80
C ALA A 44 6.20 8.21 -1.59
N LEU A 45 5.22 8.36 -2.48
CA LEU A 45 3.98 7.59 -2.48
C LEU A 45 4.31 6.09 -2.64
N PRO A 46 4.20 5.26 -1.59
CA PRO A 46 4.49 3.82 -1.67
C PRO A 46 3.53 3.09 -2.63
N THR A 47 2.39 3.72 -2.93
CA THR A 47 1.35 3.23 -3.84
C THR A 47 1.49 3.70 -5.29
N SER A 48 2.44 4.60 -5.60
CA SER A 48 2.63 5.12 -6.96
C SER A 48 2.92 4.01 -7.98
N TYR A 49 3.50 2.90 -7.55
CA TYR A 49 3.72 1.70 -8.37
C TYR A 49 2.44 1.17 -9.03
N ALA A 50 1.29 1.24 -8.33
CA ALA A 50 0.02 0.77 -8.89
C ALA A 50 -0.44 1.59 -10.10
N ALA A 51 -0.01 2.85 -10.20
CA ALA A 51 -0.42 3.75 -11.27
C ALA A 51 0.32 3.48 -12.59
N TRP A 52 1.61 3.12 -12.57
CA TRP A 52 2.41 2.90 -13.79
C TRP A 52 2.70 1.44 -14.13
N MET A 53 2.70 0.53 -13.15
CA MET A 53 3.01 -0.89 -13.39
C MET A 53 2.14 -1.55 -14.48
N PRO A 54 0.81 -1.29 -14.58
CA PRO A 54 -0.01 -1.87 -15.64
C PRO A 54 0.50 -1.53 -17.05
N PHE A 55 0.97 -0.31 -17.27
CA PHE A 55 1.50 0.14 -18.56
C PHE A 55 2.82 -0.56 -18.91
N ILE A 56 3.71 -0.74 -17.91
CA ILE A 56 4.96 -1.50 -18.11
C ILE A 56 4.66 -2.96 -18.44
N VAL A 57 3.71 -3.59 -17.75
CA VAL A 57 3.29 -4.97 -18.02
C VAL A 57 2.69 -5.08 -19.43
N MET A 58 1.83 -4.15 -19.83
CA MET A 58 1.28 -4.12 -21.19
C MET A 58 2.38 -3.96 -22.26
N LEU A 59 3.32 -3.03 -22.07
CA LEU A 59 4.45 -2.85 -23.00
C LEU A 59 5.32 -4.11 -23.09
N ALA A 60 5.61 -4.75 -21.96
CA ALA A 60 6.34 -6.00 -21.93
C ALA A 60 5.60 -7.13 -22.67
N ALA A 61 4.28 -7.24 -22.49
CA ALA A 61 3.47 -8.21 -23.22
C ALA A 61 3.49 -7.96 -24.74
N VAL A 62 3.43 -6.69 -25.16
CA VAL A 62 3.56 -6.30 -26.57
C VAL A 62 4.93 -6.68 -27.11
N GLY A 63 6.02 -6.41 -26.39
CA GLY A 63 7.38 -6.76 -26.81
C GLY A 63 7.62 -8.26 -26.94
N LEU A 64 7.12 -9.05 -25.98
CA LEU A 64 7.16 -10.52 -26.05
C LEU A 64 6.31 -11.06 -27.21
N GLY A 65 5.16 -10.44 -27.48
CA GLY A 65 4.32 -10.77 -28.63
C GLY A 65 4.91 -10.35 -29.99
N GLN A 66 5.77 -9.32 -30.01
CA GLN A 66 6.54 -8.96 -31.21
C GLN A 66 7.70 -9.95 -31.42
N LEU A 67 8.36 -10.38 -30.35
CA LEU A 67 9.45 -11.36 -30.40
C LEU A 67 9.00 -12.67 -31.06
N SER A 68 7.81 -13.19 -30.72
CA SER A 68 7.28 -14.43 -31.31
C SER A 68 6.97 -14.34 -32.82
N ARG A 69 6.92 -13.13 -33.38
CA ARG A 69 6.68 -12.90 -34.81
C ARG A 69 7.97 -12.84 -35.64
N LEU A 70 9.13 -12.73 -34.99
CA LEU A 70 10.43 -12.68 -35.67
C LEU A 70 10.84 -14.07 -36.20
N LEU A 71 11.50 -14.09 -37.35
CA LEU A 71 12.07 -15.30 -37.93
C LEU A 71 13.47 -15.57 -37.32
N PRO A 72 13.83 -16.83 -37.06
CA PRO A 72 13.02 -18.04 -37.19
C PRO A 72 12.01 -18.22 -36.03
N ARG A 73 10.73 -18.38 -36.39
CA ARG A 73 9.58 -18.32 -35.46
C ARG A 73 9.58 -19.36 -34.35
N TRP A 74 10.08 -20.56 -34.61
CA TRP A 74 10.11 -21.64 -33.63
C TRP A 74 11.04 -21.32 -32.46
N LEU A 75 12.21 -20.74 -32.76
CA LEU A 75 13.20 -20.36 -31.78
C LEU A 75 12.73 -19.16 -30.96
N THR A 76 12.25 -18.11 -31.65
CA THR A 76 11.80 -16.87 -31.01
C THR A 76 10.54 -17.06 -30.16
N SER A 77 9.61 -17.93 -30.60
CA SER A 77 8.45 -18.33 -29.78
C SER A 77 8.88 -19.11 -28.54
N SER A 78 9.83 -20.03 -28.66
CA SER A 78 10.37 -20.77 -27.51
C SER A 78 11.03 -19.83 -26.51
N VAL A 79 11.84 -18.88 -26.99
CA VAL A 79 12.45 -17.85 -26.12
C VAL A 79 11.39 -16.99 -25.45
N ALA A 80 10.35 -16.55 -26.18
CA ALA A 80 9.26 -15.76 -25.60
C ALA A 80 8.55 -16.52 -24.47
N VAL A 81 8.24 -17.80 -24.67
CA VAL A 81 7.63 -18.65 -23.64
C VAL A 81 8.55 -18.79 -22.43
N VAL A 82 9.85 -19.05 -22.63
CA VAL A 82 10.82 -19.14 -21.54
C VAL A 82 10.89 -17.83 -20.75
N LEU A 83 10.90 -16.68 -21.42
CA LEU A 83 10.90 -15.38 -20.75
C LEU A 83 9.64 -15.15 -19.92
N VAL A 84 8.46 -15.56 -20.41
CA VAL A 84 7.21 -15.52 -19.64
C VAL A 84 7.30 -16.40 -18.40
N VAL A 85 7.80 -17.63 -18.54
CA VAL A 85 7.97 -18.56 -17.40
C VAL A 85 8.95 -18.00 -16.37
N VAL A 86 10.08 -17.43 -16.79
CA VAL A 86 11.04 -16.80 -15.88
C VAL A 86 10.43 -15.59 -15.17
N ALA A 87 9.64 -14.77 -15.87
CA ALA A 87 8.95 -13.64 -15.26
C ALA A 87 7.92 -14.08 -14.21
N LEU A 88 7.15 -15.13 -14.51
CA LEU A 88 6.19 -15.73 -13.56
C LEU A 88 6.90 -16.36 -12.37
N ALA A 89 7.97 -17.13 -12.58
CA ALA A 89 8.74 -17.72 -11.49
C ALA A 89 9.36 -16.64 -10.58
N GLY A 90 9.87 -15.56 -11.18
CA GLY A 90 10.43 -14.43 -10.45
C GLY A 90 9.41 -13.58 -9.69
N SER A 91 8.11 -13.68 -10.00
CA SER A 91 7.05 -12.97 -9.27
C SER A 91 6.54 -13.74 -8.05
N ILE A 92 6.78 -15.05 -7.96
CA ILE A 92 6.35 -15.90 -6.84
C ILE A 92 6.86 -15.39 -5.48
N PRO A 93 8.15 -15.06 -5.29
CA PRO A 93 8.65 -14.58 -4.00
C PRO A 93 7.94 -13.30 -3.56
N THR A 94 7.78 -12.35 -4.48
CA THR A 94 7.06 -11.09 -4.21
C THR A 94 5.60 -11.34 -3.84
N ALA A 95 4.92 -12.24 -4.56
CA ALA A 95 3.54 -12.61 -4.24
C ALA A 95 3.43 -13.26 -2.85
N ARG A 96 4.40 -14.10 -2.47
CA ARG A 96 4.48 -14.68 -1.12
C ARG A 96 4.70 -13.62 -0.06
N THR A 97 5.67 -12.71 -0.24
CA THR A 97 5.91 -11.61 0.70
C THR A 97 4.67 -10.73 0.88
N ILE A 98 3.96 -10.40 -0.21
CA ILE A 98 2.71 -9.65 -0.14
C ILE A 98 1.63 -10.44 0.63
N GLY A 99 1.57 -11.76 0.46
CA GLY A 99 0.68 -12.64 1.20
C GLY A 99 1.00 -12.67 2.71
N GLU A 100 2.27 -12.78 3.07
CA GLU A 100 2.75 -12.76 4.46
C GLU A 100 2.50 -11.40 5.13
N VAL A 101 2.72 -10.29 4.41
CA VAL A 101 2.42 -8.94 4.90
C VAL A 101 0.92 -8.75 5.10
N ARG A 102 0.05 -9.29 4.22
CA ARG A 102 -1.41 -9.30 4.46
C ARG A 102 -1.83 -10.16 5.65
N ALA A 103 -1.02 -11.15 6.04
CA ALA A 103 -1.31 -11.99 7.19
C ALA A 103 -0.92 -11.33 8.52
N THR A 104 -0.30 -10.14 8.52
CA THR A 104 0.20 -9.45 9.72
C THR A 104 -0.10 -7.94 9.68
N GLY A 105 0.19 -7.21 10.75
CA GLY A 105 0.06 -5.73 10.78
C GLY A 105 -1.38 -5.21 10.69
N VAL A 106 -1.57 -4.08 9.99
CA VAL A 106 -2.87 -3.38 9.86
C VAL A 106 -3.94 -4.27 9.23
N ALA A 107 -3.57 -5.20 8.34
CA ALA A 107 -4.51 -6.11 7.71
C ALA A 107 -5.24 -7.02 8.72
N GLN A 108 -4.63 -7.31 9.87
CA GLN A 108 -5.23 -8.10 10.95
C GLN A 108 -6.08 -7.25 11.92
N LEU A 109 -6.07 -5.92 11.79
CA LEU A 109 -6.76 -5.03 12.70
C LEU A 109 -8.29 -5.22 12.66
N LEU A 110 -8.92 -5.21 11.48
CA LEU A 110 -10.37 -5.39 11.39
C LEU A 110 -10.83 -6.81 11.80
N PRO A 111 -10.12 -7.90 11.44
CA PRO A 111 -10.36 -9.21 12.04
C PRO A 111 -10.27 -9.22 13.57
N LEU A 112 -9.22 -8.60 14.13
CA LEU A 112 -9.02 -8.49 15.59
C LEU A 112 -10.17 -7.74 16.26
N LEU A 113 -10.51 -6.54 15.78
CA LEU A 113 -11.61 -5.75 16.34
C LEU A 113 -12.93 -6.52 16.30
N ARG A 114 -13.21 -7.25 15.21
CA ARG A 114 -14.41 -8.10 15.12
C ARG A 114 -14.40 -9.26 16.11
N HIS A 115 -13.22 -9.82 16.40
CA HIS A 115 -13.07 -10.86 17.43
C HIS A 115 -13.39 -10.32 18.82
N GLU A 116 -12.97 -9.08 19.10
CA GLU A 116 -13.32 -8.33 20.33
C GLU A 116 -14.76 -7.78 20.32
N GLY A 117 -15.58 -8.15 19.32
CA GLY A 117 -16.98 -7.73 19.21
C GLY A 117 -17.21 -6.34 18.59
N ILE A 118 -16.14 -5.60 18.26
CA ILE A 118 -16.19 -4.27 17.64
C ILE A 118 -16.39 -4.43 16.12
N ARG A 119 -17.63 -4.25 15.66
CA ARG A 119 -17.99 -4.40 14.23
C ARG A 119 -17.89 -3.11 13.43
N ASP A 120 -18.24 -1.99 14.04
CA ASP A 120 -18.35 -0.66 13.41
C ASP A 120 -17.66 0.41 14.27
N GLY A 121 -17.62 1.66 13.80
CA GLY A 121 -16.96 2.78 14.48
C GLY A 121 -15.57 3.13 13.94
N GLN A 122 -15.11 4.34 14.25
CA GLN A 122 -13.86 4.89 13.72
C GLN A 122 -12.65 4.46 14.53
N VAL A 123 -11.51 4.30 13.86
CA VAL A 123 -10.23 3.92 14.46
C VAL A 123 -9.24 5.04 14.21
N PHE A 124 -8.67 5.56 15.29
CA PHE A 124 -7.67 6.61 15.21
C PHE A 124 -6.29 6.03 14.84
N PHE A 125 -5.61 6.63 13.87
CA PHE A 125 -4.27 6.24 13.41
C PHE A 125 -3.23 7.33 13.65
N GLY A 126 -2.28 7.07 14.54
CA GLY A 126 -1.15 7.96 14.84
C GLY A 126 0.21 7.30 14.60
N ALA A 127 1.25 8.11 14.37
CA ALA A 127 2.61 7.61 14.09
C ALA A 127 2.68 6.60 12.94
N ILE A 128 1.84 6.75 11.92
CA ILE A 128 1.76 5.86 10.76
C ILE A 128 1.46 6.66 9.50
N THR A 129 1.99 6.23 8.36
CA THR A 129 1.71 6.85 7.06
C THR A 129 0.29 6.51 6.61
N PRO A 130 -0.49 7.46 6.03
CA PRO A 130 -1.83 7.20 5.49
C PRO A 130 -1.94 5.97 4.59
N SER A 131 -1.03 5.88 3.60
CA SER A 131 -1.01 4.78 2.63
C SER A 131 -0.87 3.39 3.25
N ASP A 132 -0.36 3.29 4.49
CA ASP A 132 -0.16 2.00 5.15
C ASP A 132 -1.46 1.43 5.72
N HIS A 133 -2.48 2.26 5.98
CA HIS A 133 -3.74 1.83 6.60
C HIS A 133 -4.97 2.05 5.73
N ASP A 134 -5.02 3.09 4.90
CA ASP A 134 -6.21 3.44 4.09
C ASP A 134 -6.74 2.25 3.28
N GLN A 135 -5.85 1.46 2.68
CA GLN A 135 -6.20 0.30 1.87
C GLN A 135 -6.86 -0.86 2.66
N TYR A 136 -6.74 -0.87 3.99
CA TYR A 136 -7.23 -1.94 4.86
C TYR A 136 -8.44 -1.53 5.69
N VAL A 137 -8.49 -0.28 6.16
CA VAL A 137 -9.58 0.23 7.00
C VAL A 137 -10.56 1.15 6.29
N GLY A 138 -10.21 1.64 5.09
CA GLY A 138 -11.05 2.57 4.33
C GLY A 138 -11.49 3.76 5.17
N ASP A 139 -12.76 4.13 5.05
CA ASP A 139 -13.36 5.31 5.70
C ASP A 139 -13.45 5.21 7.23
N ARG A 140 -13.10 4.07 7.82
CA ARG A 140 -13.04 3.91 9.29
C ARG A 140 -11.75 4.47 9.89
N GLY A 141 -10.70 4.63 9.08
CA GLY A 141 -9.44 5.19 9.52
C GLY A 141 -9.50 6.71 9.59
N VAL A 142 -9.31 7.26 10.77
CA VAL A 142 -9.23 8.71 10.99
C VAL A 142 -7.91 9.07 11.66
N ARG A 143 -7.48 10.32 11.46
CA ARG A 143 -6.19 10.81 11.97
C ARG A 143 -6.32 12.07 12.81
N ASP A 144 -7.51 12.66 12.83
CA ASP A 144 -7.77 13.85 13.62
C ASP A 144 -8.56 13.48 14.88
N VAL A 145 -8.17 14.06 16.01
CA VAL A 145 -8.83 13.81 17.31
C VAL A 145 -10.23 14.39 17.35
N VAL A 146 -10.55 15.33 16.45
CA VAL A 146 -11.89 15.93 16.30
C VAL A 146 -12.92 14.90 15.81
N ASP A 147 -12.48 13.85 15.12
CA ASP A 147 -13.36 12.86 14.53
C ASP A 147 -13.93 11.86 15.56
N ALA A 148 -13.55 11.98 16.83
CA ALA A 148 -14.07 11.12 17.91
C ALA A 148 -15.62 11.08 17.88
N PRO A 149 -16.26 9.92 18.10
CA PRO A 149 -15.79 8.80 18.93
C PRO A 149 -14.88 7.78 18.21
N PHE A 150 -13.91 7.22 18.95
CA PHE A 150 -13.05 6.14 18.46
C PHE A 150 -13.30 4.82 19.21
N VAL A 151 -13.31 3.72 18.48
CA VAL A 151 -13.40 2.36 19.05
C VAL A 151 -12.03 1.73 19.29
N ALA A 152 -10.96 2.29 18.72
CA ALA A 152 -9.59 1.88 18.97
C ALA A 152 -8.59 2.99 18.57
N ILE A 153 -7.40 2.94 19.16
CA ILE A 153 -6.24 3.76 18.77
C ILE A 153 -5.15 2.85 18.23
N VAL A 154 -4.63 3.15 17.04
CA VAL A 154 -3.52 2.43 16.42
C VAL A 154 -2.32 3.35 16.34
N VAL A 155 -1.21 2.89 16.92
CA VAL A 155 0.05 3.61 16.97
C VAL A 155 1.11 2.87 16.16
N GLY A 156 1.66 3.53 15.14
CA GLY A 156 2.81 3.05 14.38
C GLY A 156 4.15 3.49 14.96
N ARG A 157 5.16 3.67 14.10
CA ARG A 157 6.53 4.09 14.45
C ARG A 157 7.08 5.24 13.61
N ASP A 158 6.26 5.81 12.73
CA ASP A 158 6.67 6.86 11.82
C ASP A 158 6.75 8.20 12.56
N ARG A 159 7.99 8.70 12.73
CA ARG A 159 8.26 9.96 13.43
C ARG A 159 7.83 11.20 12.65
N ARG A 160 7.57 11.07 11.35
CA ARG A 160 7.09 12.19 10.50
C ARG A 160 5.66 12.58 10.83
N PHE A 161 4.91 11.68 11.47
CA PHE A 161 3.51 11.88 11.86
C PHE A 161 3.34 11.68 13.36
N PRO A 162 3.88 12.57 14.21
CA PRO A 162 3.83 12.40 15.66
C PRO A 162 2.39 12.28 16.17
N LEU A 163 2.22 11.55 17.28
CA LEU A 163 0.94 11.44 17.97
C LEU A 163 0.50 12.81 18.51
N PRO A 164 -0.78 13.19 18.38
CA PRO A 164 -1.30 14.38 19.05
C PRO A 164 -1.12 14.29 20.58
N PRO A 165 -0.85 15.41 21.28
CA PRO A 165 -0.65 15.43 22.72
C PRO A 165 -1.81 14.79 23.50
N GLU A 166 -3.04 14.96 23.03
CA GLU A 166 -4.26 14.44 23.66
C GLU A 166 -4.27 12.91 23.69
N VAL A 167 -3.81 12.29 22.60
CA VAL A 167 -3.69 10.83 22.50
C VAL A 167 -2.51 10.33 23.36
N GLN A 168 -1.39 11.05 23.36
CA GLN A 168 -0.25 10.69 24.22
C GLN A 168 -0.62 10.75 25.70
N GLU A 169 -1.36 11.77 26.11
CA GLU A 169 -1.83 11.95 27.48
C GLU A 169 -2.77 10.80 27.86
N LEU A 170 -3.79 10.50 27.05
CA LEU A 170 -4.72 9.39 27.28
C LEU A 170 -4.02 8.05 27.44
N LEU A 171 -3.10 7.71 26.52
CA LEU A 171 -2.36 6.45 26.57
C LEU A 171 -1.40 6.35 27.76
N THR A 172 -1.04 7.49 28.36
CA THR A 172 -0.20 7.55 29.56
C THR A 172 -1.03 7.51 30.84
N SER A 173 -2.10 8.28 30.92
CA SER A 173 -2.95 8.42 32.11
C SER A 173 -3.89 7.23 32.32
N GLU A 174 -4.49 6.72 31.24
CA GLU A 174 -5.50 5.67 31.28
C GLU A 174 -5.00 4.35 30.68
N ARG A 175 -3.68 4.12 30.71
CA ARG A 175 -3.04 2.96 30.06
C ARG A 175 -3.67 1.61 30.43
N SER A 176 -4.17 1.47 31.66
CA SER A 176 -4.80 0.25 32.18
C SER A 176 -6.22 0.01 31.65
N SER A 177 -6.86 1.03 31.07
CA SER A 177 -8.20 0.94 30.48
C SER A 177 -8.18 0.35 29.06
N PHE A 178 -7.00 0.01 28.55
CA PHE A 178 -6.80 -0.51 27.20
C PHE A 178 -6.19 -1.91 27.22
N GLU A 179 -6.77 -2.80 26.42
CA GLU A 179 -6.06 -3.95 25.92
C GLU A 179 -5.06 -3.52 24.84
N ARG A 180 -3.86 -4.10 24.89
CA ARG A 180 -2.75 -3.75 24.00
C ARG A 180 -2.38 -4.94 23.17
N VAL A 181 -2.70 -4.87 21.88
CA VAL A 181 -2.38 -5.92 20.92
C VAL A 181 -1.33 -5.40 19.94
N ARG A 182 -0.17 -6.07 19.90
CA ARG A 182 0.88 -5.73 18.95
C ARG A 182 0.70 -6.51 17.66
N LEU A 183 0.49 -5.79 16.56
CA LEU A 183 0.39 -6.35 15.21
C LEU A 183 1.63 -5.92 14.42
N ASP A 184 2.71 -6.70 14.55
CA ASP A 184 4.01 -6.44 13.92
C ASP A 184 4.62 -5.04 14.27
N ARG A 185 4.52 -4.08 13.35
CA ARG A 185 5.06 -2.71 13.45
C ARG A 185 4.10 -1.71 14.08
N ILE A 186 2.83 -2.08 14.26
CA ILE A 186 1.81 -1.25 14.90
C ILE A 186 1.39 -1.84 16.25
N VAL A 187 0.83 -0.98 17.10
CA VAL A 187 0.20 -1.37 18.37
C VAL A 187 -1.23 -0.85 18.37
N ALA A 188 -2.19 -1.76 18.49
CA ALA A 188 -3.59 -1.44 18.69
C ALA A 188 -3.89 -1.34 20.19
N TRP A 189 -4.59 -0.28 20.57
CA TRP A 189 -5.06 0.02 21.90
C TRP A 189 -6.58 -0.02 21.85
N ILE A 190 -7.16 -1.05 22.46
CA ILE A 190 -8.59 -1.34 22.41
C ILE A 190 -9.17 -1.06 23.80
N PRO A 191 -10.01 -0.03 23.97
CA PRO A 191 -10.64 0.29 25.25
C PRO A 191 -11.79 -0.68 25.57
N ASP A 192 -12.13 -0.80 26.85
CA ASP A 192 -13.41 -1.38 27.31
C ASP A 192 -14.56 -0.38 27.11
N GLY A 193 -14.86 0.03 25.87
CA GLY A 193 -15.89 1.02 25.55
C GLY A 193 -15.52 1.90 24.36
N GLU A 194 -15.81 3.20 24.43
CA GLU A 194 -15.49 4.17 23.38
C GLU A 194 -14.59 5.30 23.91
N ILE A 195 -13.67 5.76 23.07
CA ILE A 195 -12.87 6.95 23.34
C ILE A 195 -13.66 8.17 22.85
N LEU A 196 -14.04 9.03 23.79
CA LEU A 196 -14.79 10.24 23.51
C LEU A 196 -13.89 11.46 23.68
N ARG A 197 -14.19 12.49 22.90
CA ARG A 197 -13.62 13.82 23.12
C ARG A 197 -14.51 14.60 24.09
N THR A 198 -13.92 15.10 25.16
CA THR A 198 -14.60 15.94 26.15
C THR A 198 -14.66 17.39 25.67
N SER A 199 -15.52 18.21 26.29
CA SER A 199 -15.75 19.60 25.91
C SER A 199 -14.52 20.51 26.08
N ASP A 200 -13.59 20.12 26.95
CA ASP A 200 -12.27 20.76 27.15
C ASP A 200 -11.21 20.29 26.14
N GLY A 201 -11.60 19.43 25.18
CA GLY A 201 -10.75 18.96 24.09
C GLY A 201 -9.92 17.72 24.41
N ARG A 202 -9.98 17.20 25.64
CA ARG A 202 -9.27 15.97 26.05
C ARG A 202 -9.97 14.72 25.52
N LEU A 203 -9.25 13.59 25.55
CA LEU A 203 -9.83 12.29 25.25
C LEU A 203 -9.98 11.48 26.55
N THR A 204 -11.05 10.69 26.65
CA THR A 204 -11.29 9.79 27.80
C THR A 204 -12.02 8.53 27.36
N VAL A 205 -11.87 7.44 28.12
CA VAL A 205 -12.59 6.18 27.86
C VAL A 205 -13.92 6.19 28.60
N ARG A 206 -15.02 6.04 27.86
CA ARG A 206 -16.35 5.81 28.41
C ARG A 206 -16.71 4.34 28.28
N ARG A 207 -16.99 3.70 29.42
CA ARG A 207 -17.54 2.34 29.51
C ARG A 207 -19.05 2.32 29.28
#